data_AF-A0A351TLH3-F1
#
_entry.id   AF-A0A351TLH3-F1
#
_cell.length_a   1.000
_cell.length_b   1.000
_cell.length_c   1.000
_cell.angle_alpha   90.00
_cell.angle_beta   90.00
_cell.angle_gamma   90.00
#
_symmetry.space_group_name_H-M   'P 1'
#
loop_
_entity.id
_entity.type
_entity.pdbx_description
1 polymer ?
#
loop_
_entity_poly.entity_id
_entity_poly.type
_entity_poly.pdbx_seq_one_letter_code
_entity_poly.pdbx_strand_id
1 'polypeptide(L)'
;MRMDRTPVYRYPGDYAEEHGELKQYRASYKADRACKNAIEEAVDLYHTSNGFDAKSAVREVMKQFGCERVLYILAVTVRHKAHDGRISRSNKEWARTVMVFKNPDSYGRDLNAWIVVDRCHPELMDLFVTAARHEHLLSLPLTAAEIKTEALEILSQFRGAQEPNSPEGTHFMAQISPDFITRAKTKDMERLTALLPFPSLEVRAITGRKGVYALISGEEDRFSKLQK
;
A
#
# COMPACT_ATOMS: atom_id res chain seq x y z
N MET A 1 -22.39 -0.11 6.55
CA MET A 1 -22.55 0.26 5.13
C MET A 1 -22.09 -0.90 4.25
N ARG A 2 -22.81 -1.17 3.15
CA ARG A 2 -22.43 -2.16 2.13
C ARG A 2 -21.44 -1.48 1.18
N MET A 3 -20.34 -2.18 0.85
CA MET A 3 -19.34 -1.69 -0.11
C MET A 3 -19.98 -1.46 -1.49
N ASP A 4 -19.67 -0.32 -2.12
CA ASP A 4 -19.96 -0.03 -3.51
C ASP A 4 -19.11 -0.95 -4.40
N ARG A 5 -19.78 -1.75 -5.24
CA ARG A 5 -19.15 -2.72 -6.14
C ARG A 5 -19.20 -2.28 -7.60
N THR A 6 -19.58 -1.03 -7.86
CA THR A 6 -19.57 -0.47 -9.22
C THR A 6 -18.12 -0.55 -9.74
N PRO A 7 -17.87 -1.15 -10.91
CA PRO A 7 -16.54 -1.17 -11.51
C PRO A 7 -16.06 0.24 -11.87
N VAL A 8 -14.75 0.46 -11.86
CA VAL A 8 -14.15 1.72 -12.36
C VAL A 8 -14.18 1.71 -13.89
N TYR A 9 -14.90 2.67 -14.47
CA TYR A 9 -14.92 2.89 -15.91
C TYR A 9 -13.85 3.92 -16.28
N ARG A 10 -12.85 3.52 -17.08
CA ARG A 10 -11.65 4.35 -17.33
C ARG A 10 -11.71 5.18 -18.60
N TYR A 11 -12.57 4.81 -19.55
CA TYR A 11 -12.68 5.49 -20.84
C TYR A 11 -13.52 6.78 -20.72
N PRO A 12 -13.29 7.75 -21.63
CA PRO A 12 -14.06 8.98 -21.66
C PRO A 12 -15.53 8.76 -22.08
N GLY A 13 -16.36 9.76 -21.82
CA GLY A 13 -17.80 9.69 -22.05
C GLY A 13 -18.21 9.52 -23.52
N ASP A 14 -17.44 10.10 -24.45
CA ASP A 14 -17.63 9.96 -25.90
C ASP A 14 -17.41 8.50 -26.35
N TYR A 15 -16.34 7.87 -25.90
CA TYR A 15 -16.10 6.44 -26.12
C TYR A 15 -17.27 5.60 -25.59
N ALA A 16 -17.75 5.92 -24.39
CA ALA A 16 -18.89 5.21 -23.80
C ALA A 16 -20.19 5.39 -24.60
N GLU A 17 -20.39 6.55 -25.22
CA GLU A 17 -21.52 6.80 -26.11
C GLU A 17 -21.41 5.99 -27.41
N GLU A 18 -20.25 6.03 -28.07
CA GLU A 18 -19.96 5.29 -29.30
C GLU A 18 -20.14 3.77 -29.13
N HIS A 19 -19.83 3.24 -27.94
CA HIS A 19 -19.88 1.81 -27.65
C HIS A 19 -21.16 1.36 -26.92
N GLY A 20 -22.11 2.27 -26.68
CA GLY A 20 -23.36 1.95 -25.97
C GLY A 20 -23.17 1.64 -24.47
N GLU A 21 -22.05 2.05 -23.89
CA GLU A 21 -21.64 1.82 -22.50
C GLU A 21 -21.98 2.99 -21.56
N LEU A 22 -22.70 4.00 -22.06
CA LEU A 22 -22.98 5.25 -21.33
C LEU A 22 -23.64 5.05 -19.96
N LYS A 23 -24.45 4.00 -19.79
CA LYS A 23 -25.04 3.65 -18.48
C LYS A 23 -23.97 3.23 -17.47
N GLN A 24 -22.97 2.46 -17.91
CA GLN A 24 -21.86 2.01 -17.07
C GLN A 24 -20.95 3.19 -16.70
N TYR A 25 -20.61 4.02 -17.70
CA TYR A 25 -19.86 5.26 -17.50
C TYR A 25 -20.52 6.16 -16.45
N ARG A 26 -21.82 6.47 -16.60
CA ARG A 26 -22.56 7.33 -15.66
C ARG A 26 -22.61 6.75 -14.24
N ALA A 27 -22.79 5.43 -14.13
CA ALA A 27 -22.80 4.74 -12.83
C ALA A 27 -21.41 4.82 -12.16
N SER A 28 -20.33 4.54 -12.91
CA SER A 28 -18.97 4.67 -12.38
C SER A 28 -18.68 6.10 -11.99
N TYR A 29 -18.96 7.08 -12.84
CA TYR A 29 -18.66 8.49 -12.57
C TYR A 29 -19.40 9.02 -11.34
N LYS A 30 -20.63 8.56 -11.10
CA LYS A 30 -21.36 8.84 -9.86
C LYS A 30 -20.64 8.26 -8.64
N ALA A 31 -20.20 7.01 -8.71
CA ALA A 31 -19.44 6.37 -7.64
C ALA A 31 -18.03 6.98 -7.45
N ASP A 32 -17.41 7.50 -8.51
CA ASP A 32 -16.12 8.21 -8.47
C ASP A 32 -16.25 9.52 -7.70
N ARG A 33 -17.31 10.29 -7.97
CA ARG A 33 -17.64 11.50 -7.20
C ARG A 33 -17.96 11.18 -5.73
N ALA A 34 -18.68 10.10 -5.47
CA ALA A 34 -18.97 9.67 -4.11
C ALA A 34 -17.68 9.26 -3.36
N CYS A 35 -16.79 8.52 -4.03
CA CYS A 35 -15.48 8.14 -3.47
C CYS A 35 -14.62 9.37 -3.19
N LYS A 36 -14.56 10.35 -4.11
CA LYS A 36 -13.89 11.63 -3.88
C LYS A 36 -14.42 12.34 -2.64
N ASN A 37 -15.73 12.48 -2.50
CA ASN A 37 -16.35 13.11 -1.34
C ASN A 37 -16.03 12.36 -0.04
N ALA A 38 -16.10 11.01 -0.06
CA ALA A 38 -15.77 10.21 1.11
C ALA A 38 -14.30 10.32 1.53
N ILE A 39 -13.37 10.51 0.58
CA ILE A 39 -11.96 10.80 0.90
C ILE A 39 -11.86 12.15 1.62
N GLU A 40 -12.53 13.19 1.12
CA GLU A 40 -12.52 14.52 1.75
C GLU A 40 -13.09 14.47 3.16
N GLU A 41 -14.25 13.83 3.34
CA GLU A 41 -14.91 13.65 4.63
C GLU A 41 -14.03 12.84 5.60
N ALA A 42 -13.35 11.79 5.11
CA ALA A 42 -12.44 11.00 5.93
C ALA A 42 -11.19 11.80 6.33
N VAL A 43 -10.63 12.61 5.43
CA VAL A 43 -9.49 13.47 5.81
C VAL A 43 -9.90 14.45 6.90
N ASP A 44 -11.05 15.09 6.75
CA ASP A 44 -11.57 16.05 7.75
C ASP A 44 -11.87 15.37 9.09
N LEU A 45 -12.44 14.16 9.08
CA LEU A 45 -12.81 13.42 10.30
C LEU A 45 -11.60 12.92 11.09
N TYR A 46 -10.56 12.44 10.40
CA TYR A 46 -9.38 11.83 11.03
C TYR A 46 -8.21 12.80 11.21
N HIS A 47 -8.36 14.06 10.80
CA HIS A 47 -7.41 15.13 11.05
C HIS A 47 -7.82 15.90 12.31
N THR A 48 -6.98 15.82 13.35
CA THR A 48 -7.22 16.47 14.64
C THR A 48 -6.05 17.38 15.01
N SER A 49 -6.17 18.13 16.11
CA SER A 49 -5.06 18.92 16.66
C SER A 49 -3.79 18.09 16.94
N ASN A 50 -3.94 16.77 17.14
CA ASN A 50 -2.87 15.86 17.49
C ASN A 50 -2.25 15.15 16.27
N GLY A 51 -2.65 15.55 15.06
CA GLY A 51 -2.16 14.99 13.80
C GLY A 51 -3.26 14.27 13.00
N PHE A 52 -2.81 13.54 11.98
CA PHE A 52 -3.67 12.90 11.00
C PHE A 52 -3.52 11.37 11.03
N ASP A 53 -4.58 10.66 11.40
CA ASP A 53 -4.62 9.19 11.29
C ASP A 53 -5.01 8.75 9.88
N ALA A 54 -4.05 8.88 8.96
CA ALA A 54 -4.23 8.52 7.55
C ALA A 54 -4.62 7.04 7.37
N LYS A 55 -4.15 6.15 8.27
CA LYS A 55 -4.41 4.71 8.16
C LYS A 55 -5.89 4.40 8.40
N SER A 56 -6.46 4.95 9.46
CA SER A 56 -7.89 4.76 9.76
C SER A 56 -8.77 5.40 8.70
N ALA A 57 -8.42 6.61 8.25
CA ALA A 57 -9.13 7.31 7.17
C ALA A 57 -9.17 6.48 5.87
N VAL A 58 -8.01 5.97 5.43
CA VAL A 58 -7.91 5.13 4.23
C VAL A 58 -8.73 3.85 4.37
N ARG A 59 -8.62 3.15 5.49
CA ARG A 59 -9.36 1.89 5.72
C ARG A 59 -10.87 2.11 5.68
N GLU A 60 -11.36 3.23 6.20
CA GLU A 60 -12.77 3.58 6.12
C GLU A 60 -13.24 3.73 4.67
N VAL A 61 -12.53 4.53 3.87
CA VAL A 61 -12.92 4.76 2.47
C VAL A 61 -12.77 3.49 1.63
N MET A 62 -11.69 2.74 1.82
CA MET A 62 -11.47 1.47 1.10
C MET A 62 -12.52 0.42 1.45
N LYS A 63 -13.04 0.40 2.68
CA LYS A 63 -14.17 -0.47 3.06
C LYS A 63 -15.45 -0.10 2.32
N GLN A 64 -15.63 1.18 1.97
CA GLN A 64 -16.80 1.67 1.24
C GLN A 64 -16.67 1.50 -0.28
N PHE A 65 -15.50 1.78 -0.86
CA PHE A 65 -15.33 1.87 -2.33
C PHE A 65 -14.33 0.88 -2.93
N GLY A 66 -13.60 0.15 -2.10
CA GLY A 66 -12.54 -0.77 -2.53
C GLY A 66 -11.23 -0.07 -2.89
N CYS A 67 -10.14 -0.86 -2.89
CA CYS A 67 -8.80 -0.33 -3.20
C CYS A 67 -8.72 0.24 -4.62
N GLU A 68 -9.31 -0.42 -5.61
CA GLU A 68 -9.18 -0.01 -7.01
C GLU A 68 -9.71 1.41 -7.25
N ARG A 69 -10.95 1.69 -6.83
CA ARG A 69 -11.57 3.00 -7.03
C ARG A 69 -10.85 4.08 -6.23
N VAL A 70 -10.52 3.81 -4.96
CA VAL A 70 -9.77 4.77 -4.13
C VAL A 70 -8.46 5.12 -4.81
N LEU A 71 -7.64 4.14 -5.20
CA LEU A 71 -6.36 4.39 -5.87
C LEU A 71 -6.52 5.12 -7.21
N TYR A 72 -7.57 4.82 -7.98
CA TYR A 72 -7.87 5.55 -9.21
C TYR A 72 -8.12 7.04 -8.97
N ILE A 73 -9.01 7.38 -8.02
CA ILE A 73 -9.31 8.77 -7.65
C ILE A 73 -8.06 9.51 -7.13
N LEU A 74 -7.26 8.82 -6.31
CA LEU A 74 -6.00 9.36 -5.81
C LEU A 74 -5.01 9.64 -6.96
N ALA A 75 -4.90 8.74 -7.94
CA ALA A 75 -4.04 8.96 -9.09
C ALA A 75 -4.52 10.12 -9.97
N VAL A 76 -5.83 10.24 -10.24
CA VAL A 76 -6.41 11.39 -10.95
C VAL A 76 -6.06 12.69 -10.22
N THR A 77 -6.24 12.70 -8.89
CA THR A 77 -5.94 13.86 -8.04
C THR A 77 -4.46 14.25 -8.10
N VAL A 78 -3.54 13.30 -7.93
CA VAL A 78 -2.09 13.56 -7.95
C VAL A 78 -1.65 14.05 -9.33
N ARG A 79 -2.18 13.49 -10.42
CA ARG A 79 -1.88 13.94 -11.79
C ARG A 79 -2.37 15.36 -12.02
N HIS A 80 -3.58 15.69 -11.56
CA HIS A 80 -4.13 17.03 -11.67
C HIS A 80 -3.30 18.07 -10.88
N LYS A 81 -2.79 17.67 -9.71
CA LYS A 81 -1.95 18.50 -8.83
C LYS A 81 -0.45 18.25 -8.99
N ALA A 82 0.02 17.75 -10.14
CA ALA A 82 1.42 17.34 -10.32
C ALA A 82 2.45 18.47 -10.11
N HIS A 83 2.01 19.73 -10.29
CA HIS A 83 2.80 20.93 -10.06
C HIS A 83 2.96 21.29 -8.58
N ASP A 84 2.10 20.78 -7.68
CA ASP A 84 2.14 21.11 -6.26
C ASP A 84 3.38 20.50 -5.59
N GLY A 85 4.23 21.35 -5.01
CA GLY A 85 5.50 20.94 -4.39
C GLY A 85 5.34 20.08 -3.12
N ARG A 86 4.15 20.07 -2.50
CA ARG A 86 3.88 19.32 -1.27
C ARG A 86 3.59 17.84 -1.52
N ILE A 87 3.24 17.47 -2.75
CA ILE A 87 3.05 16.06 -3.14
C ILE A 87 4.43 15.45 -3.44
N SER A 88 4.72 14.33 -2.78
CA SER A 88 5.99 13.64 -2.88
C SER A 88 6.28 13.15 -4.30
N ARG A 89 7.58 13.10 -4.64
CA ARG A 89 8.04 12.57 -5.92
C ARG A 89 7.57 11.12 -6.15
N SER A 90 7.60 10.29 -5.11
CA SER A 90 7.15 8.90 -5.16
C SER A 90 5.66 8.79 -5.54
N ASN A 91 4.80 9.61 -4.94
CA ASN A 91 3.36 9.61 -5.28
C ASN A 91 3.11 10.11 -6.71
N LYS A 92 3.87 11.10 -7.18
CA LYS A 92 3.79 11.57 -8.57
C LYS A 92 4.22 10.50 -9.57
N GLU A 93 5.33 9.80 -9.31
CA GLU A 93 5.81 8.72 -10.16
C GLU A 93 4.81 7.55 -10.20
N TRP A 94 4.27 7.16 -9.05
CA TRP A 94 3.20 6.16 -8.99
C TRP A 94 1.95 6.58 -9.76
N ALA A 95 1.46 7.81 -9.59
CA ALA A 95 0.25 8.27 -10.29
C ALA A 95 0.43 8.32 -11.82
N ARG A 96 1.67 8.45 -12.31
CA ARG A 96 1.98 8.37 -13.75
C ARG A 96 1.80 6.96 -14.32
N THR A 97 1.94 5.90 -13.51
CA THR A 97 1.75 4.51 -13.97
C THR A 97 0.27 4.13 -14.11
N VAL A 98 -0.62 4.88 -13.46
CA VAL A 98 -2.07 4.68 -13.58
C VAL A 98 -2.57 5.33 -14.87
N MET A 99 -3.21 4.52 -15.71
CA MET A 99 -3.86 4.97 -16.94
C MET A 99 -5.10 5.82 -16.61
N VAL A 100 -5.04 7.10 -16.94
CA VAL A 100 -6.13 8.07 -16.81
C VAL A 100 -6.29 8.76 -18.16
N PHE A 101 -7.43 8.53 -18.82
CA PHE A 101 -7.78 9.22 -20.05
C PHE A 101 -8.32 10.61 -19.73
N LYS A 102 -8.05 11.59 -20.60
CA LYS A 102 -8.77 12.87 -20.57
C LYS A 102 -10.25 12.59 -20.84
N ASN A 103 -11.13 13.26 -20.11
CA ASN A 103 -12.57 13.05 -20.22
C ASN A 103 -13.29 14.37 -20.56
N PRO A 104 -13.17 14.87 -21.79
CA PRO A 104 -13.74 16.16 -22.16
C PRO A 104 -15.28 16.12 -22.15
N ASP A 105 -15.92 17.19 -21.67
CA ASP A 105 -17.33 17.44 -21.93
C ASP A 105 -17.55 18.09 -23.32
N SER A 106 -18.80 18.36 -23.66
CA SER A 106 -19.18 19.02 -24.91
C SER A 106 -18.58 20.42 -25.11
N TYR A 107 -18.02 21.01 -24.05
CA TYR A 107 -17.36 22.32 -24.05
C TYR A 107 -15.83 22.19 -23.96
N GLY A 108 -15.29 20.98 -24.05
CA GLY A 108 -13.86 20.69 -23.99
C GLY A 108 -13.26 20.74 -22.58
N ARG A 109 -14.09 20.81 -21.53
CA ARG A 109 -13.61 20.80 -20.13
C ARG A 109 -13.36 19.37 -19.68
N ASP A 110 -12.20 19.10 -19.09
CA ASP A 110 -11.89 17.77 -18.58
C ASP A 110 -12.71 17.46 -17.31
N LEU A 111 -13.68 16.56 -17.44
CA LEU A 111 -14.56 16.10 -16.38
C LEU A 111 -13.83 15.40 -15.24
N ASN A 112 -12.57 14.98 -15.45
CA ASN A 112 -11.72 14.49 -14.37
C ASN A 112 -11.52 15.54 -13.27
N ALA A 113 -11.58 16.83 -13.58
CA ALA A 113 -11.44 17.89 -12.58
C ALA A 113 -12.49 17.81 -11.45
N TRP A 114 -13.69 17.27 -11.73
CA TRP A 114 -14.77 17.15 -10.73
C TRP A 114 -14.61 15.97 -9.77
N ILE A 115 -13.67 15.07 -10.02
CA ILE A 115 -13.34 13.92 -9.17
C ILE A 115 -11.96 14.08 -8.50
N VAL A 116 -11.32 15.24 -8.66
CA VAL A 116 -10.09 15.61 -7.95
C VAL A 116 -10.44 15.94 -6.50
N VAL A 117 -9.76 15.29 -5.56
CA VAL A 117 -9.87 15.63 -4.12
C VAL A 117 -9.23 17.01 -3.90
N ASP A 118 -10.06 18.01 -3.61
CA ASP A 118 -9.67 19.42 -3.62
C ASP A 118 -9.98 20.15 -2.30
N ARG A 119 -10.83 19.58 -1.44
CA ARG A 119 -11.19 20.17 -0.15
C ARG A 119 -10.21 19.90 1.00
N CYS A 120 -9.17 19.09 0.80
CA CYS A 120 -8.14 18.86 1.80
C CYS A 120 -6.78 19.50 1.43
N HIS A 121 -5.98 19.83 2.45
CA HIS A 121 -4.63 20.35 2.26
C HIS A 121 -3.76 19.34 1.50
N PRO A 122 -2.96 19.76 0.48
CA PRO A 122 -2.14 18.83 -0.31
C PRO A 122 -1.13 17.99 0.49
N GLU A 123 -0.69 18.45 1.66
CA GLU A 123 0.14 17.65 2.58
C GLU A 123 -0.63 16.46 3.17
N LEU A 124 -1.85 16.69 3.66
CA LEU A 124 -2.72 15.61 4.15
C LEU A 124 -3.09 14.66 3.01
N MET A 125 -3.30 15.21 1.82
CA MET A 125 -3.53 14.42 0.61
C MET A 125 -2.34 13.50 0.30
N ASP A 126 -1.10 14.01 0.38
CA ASP A 126 0.10 13.20 0.14
C ASP A 126 0.25 12.06 1.17
N LEU A 127 -0.04 12.35 2.44
CA LEU A 127 -0.08 11.34 3.51
C LEU A 127 -1.17 10.28 3.25
N PHE A 128 -2.37 10.70 2.85
CA PHE A 128 -3.46 9.78 2.51
C PHE A 128 -3.10 8.89 1.32
N VAL A 129 -2.50 9.46 0.25
CA VAL A 129 -2.04 8.67 -0.92
C VAL A 129 -1.00 7.64 -0.50
N THR A 130 -0.04 8.03 0.33
CA THR A 130 1.00 7.13 0.83
C THR A 130 0.40 5.98 1.64
N ALA A 131 -0.51 6.30 2.57
CA ALA A 131 -1.22 5.30 3.38
C ALA A 131 -2.10 4.39 2.52
N ALA A 132 -2.79 4.92 1.51
CA ALA A 132 -3.63 4.13 0.59
C ALA A 132 -2.81 3.14 -0.23
N ARG A 133 -1.66 3.56 -0.75
CA ARG A 133 -0.73 2.67 -1.46
C ARG A 133 -0.21 1.57 -0.55
N HIS A 134 0.12 1.90 0.71
CA HIS A 134 0.57 0.93 1.70
C HIS A 134 -0.51 -0.08 2.08
N GLU A 135 -1.73 0.38 2.39
CA GLU A 135 -2.86 -0.51 2.68
C GLU A 135 -3.21 -1.43 1.50
N HIS A 136 -3.11 -0.92 0.27
CA HIS A 136 -3.26 -1.76 -0.91
C HIS A 136 -2.16 -2.82 -1.01
N LEU A 137 -0.89 -2.46 -0.80
CA LEU A 137 0.23 -3.43 -0.78
C LEU A 137 -0.02 -4.53 0.25
N LEU A 138 -0.49 -4.17 1.46
CA LEU A 138 -0.84 -5.12 2.51
C LEU A 138 -2.00 -6.05 2.15
N SER A 139 -2.86 -5.65 1.21
CA SER A 139 -3.95 -6.51 0.71
C SER A 139 -3.50 -7.52 -0.35
N LEU A 140 -2.31 -7.33 -0.95
CA LEU A 140 -1.80 -8.19 -2.01
C LEU A 140 -1.09 -9.42 -1.43
N PRO A 141 -1.23 -10.60 -2.07
CA PRO A 141 -0.45 -11.77 -1.71
C PRO A 141 1.05 -11.49 -1.86
N LEU A 142 1.88 -12.19 -1.08
CA LEU A 142 3.32 -12.14 -1.26
C LEU A 142 3.73 -12.86 -2.55
N THR A 143 4.63 -12.24 -3.28
CA THR A 143 5.32 -12.86 -4.42
C THR A 143 6.55 -13.63 -3.96
N ALA A 144 7.01 -14.58 -4.79
CA ALA A 144 8.25 -15.30 -4.51
C ALA A 144 9.47 -14.36 -4.45
N ALA A 145 9.46 -13.28 -5.24
CA ALA A 145 10.52 -12.27 -5.21
C ALA A 145 10.53 -11.52 -3.88
N GLU A 146 9.38 -11.13 -3.34
CA GLU A 146 9.29 -10.46 -2.02
C GLU A 146 9.72 -11.38 -0.89
N ILE A 147 9.36 -12.67 -0.92
CA ILE A 147 9.83 -13.67 0.06
C ILE A 147 11.35 -13.81 0.01
N LYS A 148 11.93 -13.84 -1.20
CA LYS A 148 13.38 -13.88 -1.36
C LYS A 148 14.07 -12.61 -0.86
N THR A 149 13.50 -11.44 -1.13
CA THR A 149 14.00 -10.17 -0.61
C THR A 149 13.98 -10.17 0.92
N GLU A 150 12.90 -10.61 1.55
CA GLU A 150 12.82 -10.72 3.01
C GLU A 150 13.89 -11.67 3.57
N ALA A 151 14.12 -12.82 2.93
CA ALA A 151 15.18 -13.74 3.34
C ALA A 151 16.58 -13.10 3.23
N LEU A 152 16.82 -12.28 2.20
CA LEU A 152 18.07 -11.53 2.04
C LEU A 152 18.23 -10.46 3.13
N GLU A 153 17.17 -9.75 3.50
CA GLU A 153 17.19 -8.77 4.59
C GLU A 153 17.48 -9.45 5.94
N ILE A 154 16.88 -10.61 6.21
CA ILE A 154 17.16 -11.42 7.40
C ILE A 154 18.65 -11.83 7.44
N LEU A 155 19.20 -12.32 6.33
CA LEU A 155 20.62 -12.66 6.25
C LEU A 155 21.53 -11.44 6.46
N SER A 156 21.16 -10.29 5.88
CA SER A 156 21.89 -9.04 6.05
C SER A 156 21.96 -8.65 7.53
N GLN A 157 20.82 -8.74 8.23
CA GLN A 157 20.75 -8.46 9.68
C GLN A 157 21.62 -9.43 10.50
N PHE A 158 21.56 -10.73 10.23
CA PHE A 158 22.41 -11.71 10.93
C PHE A 158 23.90 -11.41 10.73
N ARG A 159 24.33 -11.18 9.49
CA ARG A 159 25.74 -10.92 9.15
C ARG A 159 26.24 -9.58 9.70
N GLY A 160 25.36 -8.59 9.78
CA GLY A 160 25.68 -7.27 10.32
C GLY A 160 25.82 -7.23 11.84
N ALA A 161 25.25 -8.20 12.56
CA ALA A 161 25.42 -8.30 14.01
C ALA A 161 26.86 -8.72 14.36
N GLN A 162 27.48 -8.00 15.30
CA GLN A 162 28.85 -8.31 15.76
C GLN A 162 28.86 -9.53 16.68
N GLU A 163 27.93 -9.56 17.63
CA GLU A 163 27.75 -10.60 18.65
C GLU A 163 26.26 -10.99 18.77
N PRO A 164 25.94 -12.14 19.40
CA PRO A 164 24.55 -12.55 19.61
C PRO A 164 23.76 -11.45 20.34
N ASN A 165 22.66 -11.00 19.73
CA ASN A 165 21.90 -9.80 20.13
C ASN A 165 20.51 -10.13 20.70
N SER A 166 20.30 -11.39 21.09
CA SER A 166 19.14 -11.80 21.87
C SER A 166 19.19 -11.27 23.31
N PRO A 167 18.03 -11.13 24.00
CA PRO A 167 18.03 -10.68 25.39
C PRO A 167 18.91 -11.51 26.33
N GLU A 168 19.10 -12.79 26.02
CA GLU A 168 19.96 -13.72 26.76
C GLU A 168 21.40 -13.74 26.27
N GLY A 169 21.72 -13.08 25.14
CA GLY A 169 23.07 -13.07 24.55
C GLY A 169 23.49 -14.39 23.89
N THR A 170 22.54 -15.25 23.55
CA THR A 170 22.80 -16.62 23.05
C THR A 170 22.48 -16.81 21.56
N HIS A 171 21.71 -15.92 20.95
CA HIS A 171 21.25 -16.03 19.58
C HIS A 171 21.46 -14.74 18.80
N PHE A 172 21.72 -14.86 17.49
CA PHE A 172 21.53 -13.76 16.56
C PHE A 172 20.06 -13.65 16.22
N MET A 173 19.57 -12.41 16.12
CA MET A 173 18.21 -12.06 15.82
C MET A 173 18.14 -11.13 14.62
N ALA A 174 17.19 -11.42 13.74
CA ALA A 174 16.76 -10.56 12.66
C ALA A 174 15.26 -10.33 12.79
N GLN A 175 14.83 -9.06 12.75
CA GLN A 175 13.41 -8.76 12.74
C GLN A 175 12.86 -9.05 11.34
N ILE A 176 11.77 -9.82 11.28
CA ILE A 176 11.02 -10.01 10.05
C ILE A 176 10.16 -8.77 9.84
N SER A 177 10.14 -8.25 8.61
CA SER A 177 9.36 -7.09 8.20
C SER A 177 7.92 -7.17 8.71
N PRO A 178 7.40 -6.15 9.41
CA PRO A 178 6.01 -6.12 9.85
C PRO A 178 5.01 -6.23 8.68
N ASP A 179 5.35 -5.67 7.52
CA ASP A 179 4.52 -5.77 6.31
C ASP A 179 4.51 -7.19 5.77
N PHE A 180 5.68 -7.87 5.80
CA PHE A 180 5.77 -9.28 5.45
C PHE A 180 4.90 -10.13 6.37
N ILE A 181 5.05 -9.98 7.69
CA ILE A 181 4.25 -10.71 8.68
C ILE A 181 2.76 -10.44 8.53
N THR A 182 2.37 -9.20 8.20
CA THR A 182 0.95 -8.84 8.00
C THR A 182 0.35 -9.55 6.78
N ARG A 183 1.14 -9.80 5.73
CA ARG A 183 0.70 -10.42 4.47
C ARG A 183 0.89 -11.94 4.44
N ALA A 184 1.86 -12.44 5.20
CA ALA A 184 2.32 -13.82 5.10
C ALA A 184 1.27 -14.83 5.58
N LYS A 185 1.05 -15.86 4.77
CA LYS A 185 0.32 -17.06 5.18
C LYS A 185 1.31 -18.13 5.62
N THR A 186 0.82 -19.21 6.22
CA THR A 186 1.64 -20.36 6.67
C THR A 186 2.60 -20.85 5.57
N LYS A 187 2.10 -21.02 4.34
CA LYS A 187 2.93 -21.45 3.20
C LYS A 187 4.02 -20.45 2.81
N ASP A 188 3.79 -19.15 3.00
CA ASP A 188 4.79 -18.13 2.71
C ASP A 188 5.88 -18.11 3.78
N MET A 189 5.50 -18.35 5.04
CA MET A 189 6.45 -18.54 6.14
C MET A 189 7.31 -19.80 5.95
N GLU A 190 6.71 -20.92 5.53
CA GLU A 190 7.45 -22.15 5.20
C GLU A 190 8.45 -21.93 4.05
N ARG A 191 8.05 -21.15 3.04
CA ARG A 191 8.97 -20.77 1.94
C ARG A 191 10.10 -19.87 2.42
N LEU A 192 9.80 -18.91 3.30
CA LEU A 192 10.80 -18.03 3.89
C LEU A 192 11.83 -18.85 4.69
N THR A 193 11.38 -19.74 5.57
CA THR A 193 12.27 -20.56 6.39
C THR A 193 13.07 -21.54 5.55
N ALA A 194 12.48 -22.13 4.51
CA ALA A 194 13.20 -23.02 3.58
C ALA A 194 14.33 -22.33 2.80
N LEU A 195 14.23 -21.01 2.57
CA LEU A 195 15.31 -20.25 1.91
C LEU A 195 16.50 -19.99 2.84
N LEU A 196 16.28 -20.00 4.16
CA LEU A 196 17.29 -19.69 5.16
C LEU A 196 18.06 -20.97 5.54
N PRO A 197 19.39 -21.01 5.33
CA PRO A 197 20.18 -22.24 5.38
C PRO A 197 20.61 -22.63 6.80
N PHE A 198 19.79 -22.39 7.82
CA PHE A 198 20.21 -22.50 9.21
C PHE A 198 19.47 -23.60 9.97
N PRO A 199 20.13 -24.71 10.39
CA PRO A 199 19.48 -25.76 11.16
C PRO A 199 18.90 -25.32 12.51
N SER A 200 19.48 -24.31 13.18
CA SER A 200 18.93 -23.78 14.43
C SER A 200 17.87 -22.68 14.25
N LEU A 201 17.39 -22.46 13.01
CA LEU A 201 16.44 -21.38 12.73
C LEU A 201 15.14 -21.54 13.51
N GLU A 202 14.82 -20.52 14.30
CA GLU A 202 13.54 -20.37 14.97
C GLU A 202 12.87 -19.07 14.55
N VAL A 203 11.54 -19.07 14.41
CA VAL A 203 10.77 -17.85 14.15
C VAL A 203 9.74 -17.67 15.27
N ARG A 204 9.87 -16.60 16.06
CA ARG A 204 8.98 -16.33 17.20
C ARG A 204 8.90 -14.85 17.56
N ALA A 205 7.85 -14.51 18.31
CA ALA A 205 7.79 -13.25 19.04
C ALA A 205 8.70 -13.30 20.26
N ILE A 206 9.20 -12.14 20.71
CA ILE A 206 10.13 -12.05 21.84
C ILE A 206 9.55 -11.15 22.91
N THR A 207 9.54 -11.64 24.14
CA THR A 207 9.05 -10.90 25.30
C THR A 207 9.77 -9.55 25.42
N GLY A 208 9.01 -8.47 25.57
CA GLY A 208 9.55 -7.12 25.68
C GLY A 208 10.00 -6.48 24.36
N ARG A 209 9.90 -7.17 23.21
CA ARG A 209 10.19 -6.60 21.88
C ARG A 209 8.98 -6.72 20.96
N LYS A 210 8.67 -5.66 20.22
CA LYS A 210 7.56 -5.66 19.25
C LYS A 210 7.98 -6.41 17.98
N GLY A 211 7.08 -7.25 17.45
CA GLY A 211 7.25 -7.92 16.17
C GLY A 211 7.68 -9.39 16.29
N VAL A 212 7.97 -9.99 15.14
CA VAL A 212 8.38 -11.38 14.99
C VAL A 212 9.82 -11.41 14.51
N TYR A 213 10.61 -12.33 15.04
CA TYR A 213 12.05 -12.41 14.80
C TYR A 213 12.43 -13.81 14.32
N ALA A 214 13.35 -13.86 13.38
CA ALA A 214 14.13 -15.04 13.06
C ALA A 214 15.35 -15.10 14.00
N LEU A 215 15.63 -16.26 14.57
CA LEU A 215 16.76 -16.49 15.47
C LEU A 215 17.61 -17.65 14.99
N ILE A 216 18.92 -17.53 15.15
CA ILE A 216 19.90 -18.62 14.97
C ILE A 216 20.85 -18.62 16.16
N SER A 217 21.40 -19.79 16.50
CA SER A 217 22.38 -19.95 17.57
C SER A 217 23.59 -19.03 17.39
N GLY A 218 24.13 -18.50 18.48
CA GLY A 218 25.37 -17.72 18.48
C GLY A 218 26.59 -18.48 17.99
N GLU A 219 26.55 -19.81 18.06
CA GLU A 219 27.63 -20.71 17.62
C GLU A 219 27.52 -21.11 16.14
N GLU A 220 26.42 -20.76 15.46
CA GLU A 220 26.18 -21.16 14.07
C GLU A 220 26.80 -20.17 13.06
N ASP A 221 27.31 -20.70 11.92
CA ASP A 221 27.87 -19.86 10.86
C ASP A 221 26.80 -19.07 10.10
N ARG A 222 26.67 -17.79 10.47
CA ARG A 222 25.75 -16.82 9.87
C ARG A 222 26.12 -16.32 8.47
N PHE A 223 27.28 -16.70 7.93
CA PHE A 223 27.72 -16.28 6.59
C PHE A 223 27.27 -17.22 5.45
N SER A 224 26.50 -18.26 5.79
CA SER A 224 25.85 -19.16 4.84
C SER A 224 24.99 -18.42 3.79
N LYS A 225 24.95 -18.95 2.55
CA LYS A 225 24.19 -18.37 1.42
C LYS A 225 22.77 -18.92 1.38
N LEU A 226 21.82 -18.13 0.85
CA LEU A 226 20.44 -18.61 0.65
C LEU A 226 20.39 -19.90 -0.15
N GLN A 227 19.41 -20.73 0.21
CA GLN A 227 19.02 -21.89 -0.60
C GLN A 227 18.40 -21.43 -1.92
N LYS A 228 18.51 -22.29 -2.94
CA LYS A 228 18.00 -22.02 -4.29
C LYS A 228 16.49 -22.22 -4.40
#